data_AF-A0A6I1NM37-F1
#
_entry.id   AF-A0A6I1NM37-F1
#
_cell.length_a   1.000
_cell.length_b   1.000
_cell.length_c   1.000
_cell.angle_alpha   90.00
_cell.angle_beta   90.00
_cell.angle_gamma   90.00
#
_symmetry.space_group_name_H-M   'P 1'
#
loop_
_entity.id
_entity.type
_entity.pdbx_description
1 polymer ?
#
loop_
_entity_poly.entity_id
_entity_poly.type
_entity_poly.pdbx_seq_one_letter_code
_entity_poly.pdbx_strand_id
1 'polypeptide(L)'
;MEPSILYLPKKGHSPQHAGRFVWRIDNGPETYAERTSFGLGEFPPGSGQRYWALSGSTGTPEQENYFYFQIIIDYQRGPFENITLKLGDHKLLSMGHTYSIPAPEGFYGVQTVAADAGETTLSLDLETGTIDGRFESVYRALRLAPKGHFRMTRDNLQV
;
A
#
# COMPACT_ATOMS: atom_id res chain seq x y z
N MET A 1 -18.35 -0.03 -3.09
CA MET A 1 -18.01 0.68 -1.85
C MET A 1 -17.92 2.16 -2.17
N GLU A 2 -18.45 3.02 -1.31
CA GLU A 2 -18.28 4.47 -1.46
C GLU A 2 -16.84 4.87 -1.10
N PRO A 3 -16.27 5.89 -1.75
CA PRO A 3 -14.91 6.33 -1.47
C PRO A 3 -14.83 6.99 -0.08
N SER A 4 -13.75 6.73 0.64
CA SER A 4 -13.51 7.31 1.97
C SER A 4 -12.71 8.60 1.84
N ILE A 5 -13.15 9.67 2.51
CA ILE A 5 -12.41 10.94 2.59
C ILE A 5 -11.84 11.09 4.00
N LEU A 6 -10.57 11.45 4.09
CA LEU A 6 -9.86 11.71 5.35
C LEU A 6 -9.28 13.12 5.35
N TYR A 7 -9.48 13.86 6.43
CA TYR A 7 -8.86 15.17 6.66
C TYR A 7 -7.75 15.03 7.69
N LEU A 8 -6.54 15.46 7.34
CA LEU A 8 -5.36 15.37 8.21
C LEU A 8 -4.97 16.76 8.74
N PRO A 9 -4.78 16.93 10.06
CA PRO A 9 -4.23 18.17 10.61
C PRO A 9 -2.76 18.33 10.24
N LYS A 10 -2.32 19.58 10.04
CA LYS A 10 -0.96 19.91 9.59
C LYS A 10 0.09 19.65 10.68
N LYS A 11 0.55 18.41 10.84
CA LYS A 11 1.75 18.04 11.62
C LYS A 11 2.53 16.96 10.89
N GLY A 12 3.79 17.27 10.57
CA GLY A 12 4.63 16.44 9.71
C GLY A 12 4.99 15.09 10.34
N HIS A 13 4.91 14.03 9.54
CA HIS A 13 5.52 12.74 9.83
C HIS A 13 6.81 12.58 9.02
N SER A 14 7.87 12.11 9.67
CA SER A 14 9.16 11.86 9.06
C SER A 14 9.09 10.69 8.05
N PRO A 15 9.78 10.76 6.90
CA PRO A 15 9.98 9.61 6.02
C PRO A 15 10.86 8.55 6.69
N GLN A 16 10.53 7.27 6.50
CA GLN A 16 11.46 6.16 6.70
C GLN A 16 11.65 5.41 5.37
N HIS A 17 12.90 5.08 5.07
CA HIS A 17 13.34 4.39 3.87
C HIS A 17 14.06 3.09 4.26
N ALA A 18 13.57 1.94 3.79
CA ALA A 18 14.39 0.88 3.18
C ALA A 18 13.49 -0.11 2.40
N GLY A 19 13.27 0.16 1.12
CA GLY A 19 12.51 -0.73 0.26
C GLY A 19 12.35 -0.18 -1.14
N ARG A 20 12.39 -1.05 -2.15
CA ARG A 20 12.05 -0.69 -3.53
C ARG A 20 10.58 -1.02 -3.73
N PHE A 21 9.73 -0.01 -3.88
CA PHE A 21 8.34 -0.17 -4.33
C PHE A 21 8.17 0.68 -5.58
N VAL A 22 7.85 0.06 -6.70
CA VAL A 22 7.81 0.71 -8.02
C VAL A 22 6.52 0.33 -8.72
N TRP A 23 5.90 1.29 -9.38
CA TRP A 23 4.73 1.06 -10.21
C TRP A 23 4.79 1.83 -11.51
N ARG A 24 3.95 1.43 -12.46
CA ARG A 24 3.60 2.22 -13.64
C ARG A 24 2.09 2.22 -13.79
N ILE A 25 1.57 3.29 -14.36
CA ILE A 25 0.16 3.39 -14.74
C ILE A 25 0.11 3.20 -16.26
N ASP A 26 -0.67 2.23 -16.72
CA ASP A 26 -0.79 1.88 -18.13
C ASP A 26 0.59 1.67 -18.79
N ASN A 27 0.86 2.37 -19.90
CA ASN A 27 2.14 2.37 -20.62
C ASN A 27 3.03 3.57 -20.26
N GLY A 28 2.76 4.22 -19.14
CA GLY A 28 3.55 5.35 -18.63
C GLY A 28 4.91 4.95 -18.05
N PRO A 29 5.71 5.95 -17.64
CA PRO A 29 7.01 5.71 -17.01
C PRO A 29 6.86 5.01 -15.65
N GLU A 30 7.92 4.33 -15.23
CA GLU A 30 8.02 3.82 -13.86
C GLU A 30 8.10 4.98 -12.86
N THR A 31 7.33 4.85 -11.79
CA THR A 31 7.33 5.72 -10.62
C THR A 31 7.90 4.96 -9.44
N TYR A 32 8.88 5.57 -8.79
CA TYR A 32 9.56 5.03 -7.62
C TYR A 32 8.94 5.63 -6.38
N ALA A 33 8.56 4.79 -5.41
CA ALA A 33 8.08 5.27 -4.13
C ALA A 33 9.16 6.11 -3.43
N GLU A 34 8.81 7.32 -3.03
CA GLU A 34 9.62 8.15 -2.14
C GLU A 34 9.57 7.63 -0.71
N ARG A 35 8.47 7.00 -0.31
CA ARG A 35 8.30 6.41 1.02
C ARG A 35 7.67 5.06 0.93
N THR A 36 8.17 4.11 1.72
CA THR A 36 7.69 2.74 1.74
C THR A 36 7.54 2.27 3.19
N SER A 37 6.54 1.45 3.46
CA SER A 37 6.39 0.79 4.77
C SER A 37 5.98 -0.66 4.58
N PHE A 38 6.63 -1.57 5.31
CA PHE A 38 6.25 -2.98 5.39
C PHE A 38 6.28 -3.45 6.84
N GLY A 39 5.14 -3.94 7.33
CA GLY A 39 5.03 -4.37 8.71
C GLY A 39 3.89 -5.34 8.98
N LEU A 40 3.94 -5.88 10.19
CA LEU A 40 2.88 -6.69 10.78
C LEU A 40 1.91 -5.77 11.51
N GLY A 41 0.64 -5.79 11.11
CA GLY A 41 -0.45 -5.10 11.79
C GLY A 41 -1.35 -6.07 12.57
N GLU A 42 -2.20 -5.50 13.41
CA GLU A 42 -3.28 -6.21 14.10
C GLU A 42 -4.55 -5.36 14.09
N PHE A 43 -5.68 -5.93 13.68
CA PHE A 43 -6.95 -5.21 13.65
C PHE A 43 -8.15 -6.14 13.94
N PRO A 44 -9.03 -5.79 14.89
CA PRO A 44 -8.91 -4.68 15.84
C PRO A 44 -7.72 -4.87 16.80
N PRO A 45 -7.16 -3.80 17.40
CA PRO A 45 -6.09 -3.92 18.38
C PRO A 45 -6.49 -4.82 19.56
N GLY A 46 -5.64 -5.80 19.91
CA GLY A 46 -5.89 -6.75 20.99
C GLY A 46 -6.72 -7.97 20.60
N SER A 47 -7.15 -8.10 19.34
CA SER A 47 -7.92 -9.25 18.83
C SER A 47 -7.06 -10.46 18.48
N GLY A 48 -5.75 -10.27 18.28
CA GLY A 48 -4.85 -11.27 17.71
C GLY A 48 -5.04 -11.51 16.20
N GLN A 49 -5.96 -10.81 15.53
CA GLN A 49 -6.15 -10.87 14.09
C GLN A 49 -5.08 -10.04 13.39
N ARG A 50 -4.06 -10.73 12.89
CA ARG A 50 -2.87 -10.12 12.29
C ARG A 50 -3.00 -10.05 10.77
N TYR A 51 -2.31 -9.09 10.18
CA TYR A 51 -2.16 -8.95 8.73
C TYR A 51 -0.79 -8.38 8.39
N TRP A 52 -0.30 -8.68 7.21
CA TRP A 52 0.82 -7.98 6.60
C TRP A 52 0.31 -6.75 5.86
N ALA A 53 0.94 -5.61 6.10
CA ALA A 53 0.67 -4.39 5.35
C ALA A 53 1.95 -3.93 4.66
N LEU A 54 1.83 -3.67 3.37
CA LEU A 54 2.88 -3.04 2.58
C LEU A 54 2.32 -1.82 1.87
N SER A 55 3.15 -0.79 1.71
CA SER A 55 2.74 0.42 1.02
C SER A 55 3.91 1.17 0.39
N GLY A 56 3.58 1.95 -0.62
CA GLY A 56 4.48 2.87 -1.32
C GLY A 56 3.77 4.18 -1.62
N SER A 57 4.47 5.31 -1.50
CA SER A 57 3.92 6.63 -1.85
C SER A 57 4.91 7.60 -2.46
N THR A 58 4.38 8.59 -3.17
CA THR A 58 5.05 9.81 -3.64
C THR A 58 4.31 11.05 -3.16
N GLY A 59 5.01 12.19 -3.15
CA GLY A 59 4.44 13.48 -2.77
C GLY A 59 4.06 13.53 -1.30
N THR A 60 3.32 14.53 -0.85
CA THR A 60 2.74 14.58 0.51
C THR A 60 1.36 15.25 0.47
N PRO A 61 0.49 15.03 1.48
CA PRO A 61 -0.78 15.76 1.57
C PRO A 61 -0.57 17.27 1.64
N GLU A 62 0.52 17.73 2.26
CA GLU A 62 0.87 19.15 2.39
C GLU A 62 1.13 19.84 1.04
N GLN A 63 1.69 19.08 0.10
CA GLN A 63 2.02 19.54 -1.24
C GLN A 63 0.88 19.27 -2.24
N GLU A 64 -0.23 18.70 -1.78
CA GLU A 64 -1.40 18.33 -2.59
C GLU A 64 -1.05 17.42 -3.79
N ASN A 65 0.05 16.68 -3.69
CA ASN A 65 0.55 15.77 -4.72
C ASN A 65 0.68 14.33 -4.16
N TYR A 66 0.02 14.04 -3.04
CA TYR A 66 0.07 12.73 -2.41
C TYR A 66 -0.51 11.65 -3.33
N PHE A 67 0.24 10.57 -3.46
CA PHE A 67 -0.17 9.37 -4.19
C PHE A 67 0.34 8.15 -3.41
N TYR A 68 -0.56 7.27 -2.99
CA TYR A 68 -0.24 6.16 -2.08
C TYR A 68 -0.93 4.88 -2.53
N PHE A 69 -0.20 3.77 -2.54
CA PHE A 69 -0.74 2.42 -2.68
C PHE A 69 -0.56 1.64 -1.39
N GLN A 70 -1.59 0.90 -1.01
CA GLN A 70 -1.56 -0.06 0.08
C GLN A 70 -1.98 -1.43 -0.42
N ILE A 71 -1.26 -2.46 0.04
CA ILE A 71 -1.67 -3.85 -0.09
C ILE A 71 -1.72 -4.44 1.33
N ILE A 72 -2.85 -5.01 1.68
CA ILE A 72 -3.05 -5.78 2.92
C ILE A 72 -3.16 -7.24 2.54
N ILE A 73 -2.52 -8.11 3.33
CA ILE A 73 -2.50 -9.55 3.14
C ILE A 73 -2.76 -10.21 4.49
N ASP A 74 -3.54 -11.29 4.46
CA ASP A 74 -3.79 -12.13 5.62
C ASP A 74 -2.49 -12.63 6.29
N TYR A 75 -2.41 -12.61 7.62
CA TYR A 75 -1.22 -13.12 8.29
C TYR A 75 -1.13 -14.64 8.14
N GLN A 76 -0.02 -15.10 7.56
CA GLN A 76 0.36 -16.51 7.57
C GLN A 76 1.51 -16.74 8.54
N ARG A 77 1.43 -17.82 9.34
CA ARG A 77 2.41 -18.15 10.38
C ARG A 77 3.79 -18.52 9.86
N GLY A 78 3.94 -18.83 8.58
CA GLY A 78 5.19 -19.32 7.99
C GLY A 78 5.63 -18.49 6.78
N PRO A 79 6.86 -18.73 6.28
CA PRO A 79 7.27 -18.17 5.00
C PRO A 79 6.36 -18.72 3.90
N PHE A 80 6.20 -17.94 2.85
CA PHE A 80 5.52 -18.38 1.64
C PHE A 80 6.33 -17.96 0.43
N GLU A 81 6.28 -18.78 -0.61
CA GLU A 81 7.06 -18.56 -1.83
C GLU A 81 6.11 -18.59 -3.03
N ASN A 82 6.17 -17.54 -3.85
CA ASN A 82 5.44 -17.42 -5.10
C ASN A 82 3.91 -17.66 -4.96
N ILE A 83 3.31 -17.20 -3.87
CA ILE A 83 1.85 -17.27 -3.71
C ILE A 83 1.20 -16.19 -4.55
N THR A 84 0.10 -16.54 -5.22
CA THR A 84 -0.73 -15.59 -5.96
C THR A 84 -2.05 -15.41 -5.24
N LEU A 85 -2.37 -14.16 -4.93
CA LEU A 85 -3.59 -13.75 -4.24
C LEU A 85 -4.40 -12.85 -5.17
N LYS A 86 -5.69 -13.13 -5.29
CA LYS A 86 -6.64 -12.34 -6.09
C LYS A 86 -7.65 -11.64 -5.20
N LEU A 87 -7.99 -10.41 -5.58
CA LEU A 87 -8.97 -9.60 -4.86
C LEU A 87 -10.33 -10.30 -4.96
N GLY A 88 -10.94 -10.61 -3.81
CA GLY A 88 -12.20 -11.36 -3.73
C GLY A 88 -12.07 -12.86 -3.49
N ASP A 89 -10.95 -13.48 -3.88
CA ASP A 89 -10.69 -14.92 -3.63
C ASP A 89 -10.24 -15.17 -2.18
N HIS A 90 -9.57 -14.20 -1.57
CA HIS A 90 -9.16 -14.21 -0.18
C HIS A 90 -9.80 -13.04 0.58
N LYS A 91 -10.26 -13.29 1.82
CA LYS A 91 -10.98 -12.29 2.63
C LYS A 91 -10.15 -11.06 3.00
N LEU A 92 -8.82 -11.11 2.86
CA LEU A 92 -7.93 -10.07 3.35
C LEU A 92 -6.89 -9.57 2.35
N LEU A 93 -7.00 -9.91 1.06
CA LEU A 93 -6.35 -9.07 0.05
C LEU A 93 -7.18 -7.79 -0.09
N SER A 94 -6.60 -6.67 0.29
CA SER A 94 -7.15 -5.34 0.04
C SER A 94 -6.12 -4.50 -0.67
N MET A 95 -6.55 -3.79 -1.71
CA MET A 95 -5.71 -2.86 -2.47
C MET A 95 -6.39 -1.50 -2.46
N GLY A 96 -5.69 -0.50 -1.96
CA GLY A 96 -6.19 0.86 -1.81
C GLY A 96 -5.28 1.84 -2.51
N HIS A 97 -5.88 2.84 -3.14
CA HIS A 97 -5.18 4.00 -3.64
C HIS A 97 -5.67 5.26 -2.96
N THR A 98 -4.75 6.03 -2.36
CA THR A 98 -5.05 7.30 -1.71
C THR A 98 -4.39 8.45 -2.47
N TYR A 99 -5.14 9.51 -2.75
CA TYR A 99 -4.65 10.71 -3.43
C TYR A 99 -5.20 12.00 -2.81
N SER A 100 -4.52 13.12 -3.07
CA SER A 100 -4.92 14.44 -2.56
C SER A 100 -6.20 14.95 -3.22
N ILE A 101 -7.06 15.60 -2.44
CA ILE A 101 -8.27 16.30 -2.91
C ILE A 101 -8.37 17.70 -2.30
N PRO A 102 -9.13 18.63 -2.91
CA PRO A 102 -9.39 19.92 -2.31
C PRO A 102 -10.01 19.79 -0.91
N ALA A 103 -9.59 20.64 0.03
CA ALA A 103 -10.08 20.66 1.40
C ALA A 103 -10.36 22.09 1.90
N PRO A 104 -11.20 22.25 2.94
CA PRO A 104 -11.38 23.54 3.60
C PRO A 104 -10.06 24.11 4.15
N GLU A 105 -10.03 25.44 4.34
CA GLU A 105 -8.87 26.13 4.91
C GLU A 105 -8.44 25.50 6.24
N GLY A 106 -7.13 25.29 6.40
CA GLY A 106 -6.54 24.67 7.60
C GLY A 106 -6.40 23.14 7.53
N PHE A 107 -6.98 22.46 6.53
CA PHE A 107 -6.94 21.00 6.41
C PHE A 107 -6.23 20.54 5.12
N TYR A 108 -5.73 19.31 5.14
CA TYR A 108 -5.38 18.56 3.92
C TYR A 108 -6.44 17.51 3.66
N GLY A 109 -6.89 17.41 2.41
CA GLY A 109 -7.86 16.41 1.98
C GLY A 109 -7.18 15.27 1.27
N VAL A 110 -7.50 14.04 1.65
CA VAL A 110 -7.17 12.86 0.86
C VAL A 110 -8.40 11.99 0.66
N GLN A 111 -8.44 11.29 -0.47
CA GLN A 111 -9.49 10.34 -0.81
C GLN A 111 -8.86 8.98 -1.06
N THR A 112 -9.46 7.94 -0.49
CA THR A 112 -9.07 6.54 -0.70
C THR A 112 -10.11 5.84 -1.55
N VAL A 113 -9.64 5.17 -2.59
CA VAL A 113 -10.45 4.33 -3.48
C VAL A 113 -9.94 2.91 -3.38
N ALA A 114 -10.83 1.97 -3.08
CA ALA A 114 -10.53 0.55 -3.12
C ALA A 114 -10.44 0.07 -4.58
N ALA A 115 -9.57 -0.89 -4.86
CA ALA A 115 -9.50 -1.52 -6.16
C ALA A 115 -10.79 -2.31 -6.46
N ASP A 116 -11.21 -2.30 -7.72
CA ASP A 116 -12.32 -3.11 -8.23
C ASP A 116 -11.86 -4.54 -8.59
N ALA A 117 -10.58 -4.68 -8.94
CA ALA A 117 -9.93 -5.95 -9.21
C ALA A 117 -8.44 -5.82 -8.90
N GLY A 118 -7.79 -6.92 -8.56
CA GLY A 118 -6.36 -6.94 -8.36
C GLY A 118 -5.82 -8.33 -8.12
N GLU A 119 -4.53 -8.46 -8.36
CA GLU A 119 -3.76 -9.67 -8.15
C GLU A 119 -2.39 -9.28 -7.62
N THR A 120 -1.86 -10.07 -6.69
CA THR A 120 -0.47 -9.94 -6.26
C THR A 120 0.18 -11.31 -6.18
N THR A 121 1.40 -11.41 -6.70
CA THR A 121 2.26 -12.58 -6.58
C THR A 121 3.44 -12.22 -5.71
N LEU A 122 3.70 -12.98 -4.65
CA LEU A 122 4.67 -12.57 -3.65
C LEU A 122 5.28 -13.74 -2.87
N SER A 123 6.45 -13.45 -2.31
CA SER A 123 7.22 -14.31 -1.43
C SER A 123 7.56 -13.53 -0.15
N LEU A 124 7.58 -14.23 0.98
CA LEU A 124 8.00 -13.69 2.27
C LEU A 124 9.05 -14.62 2.88
N ASP A 125 10.25 -14.08 3.02
CA ASP A 125 11.31 -14.67 3.80
C ASP A 125 11.22 -14.12 5.24
N LEU A 126 10.88 -15.00 6.20
CA LEU A 126 10.79 -14.63 7.61
C LEU A 126 12.15 -14.52 8.30
N GLU A 127 13.21 -15.14 7.76
CA GLU A 127 14.57 -15.08 8.30
C GLU A 127 15.17 -13.69 8.06
N THR A 128 15.10 -13.21 6.81
CA THR A 128 15.56 -11.86 6.47
C THR A 128 14.50 -10.79 6.70
N GLY A 129 13.24 -11.20 6.93
CA GLY A 129 12.09 -10.30 6.99
C GLY A 129 11.87 -9.53 5.69
N THR A 130 12.22 -10.14 4.55
CA THR A 130 12.09 -9.53 3.23
C THR A 130 10.83 -10.04 2.55
N ILE A 131 10.01 -9.12 2.06
CA ILE A 131 8.91 -9.43 1.15
C ILE A 131 9.30 -8.96 -0.26
N ASP A 132 9.05 -9.81 -1.25
CA ASP A 132 9.21 -9.48 -2.65
C ASP A 132 8.00 -9.91 -3.46
N GLY A 133 7.69 -9.18 -4.51
CA GLY A 133 6.53 -9.51 -5.31
C GLY A 133 6.20 -8.53 -6.41
N ARG A 134 5.09 -8.83 -7.08
CA ARG A 134 4.47 -8.03 -8.13
C ARG A 134 2.99 -7.86 -7.83
N PHE A 135 2.43 -6.79 -8.35
CA PHE A 135 1.00 -6.55 -8.22
C PHE A 135 0.43 -5.91 -9.49
N GLU A 136 -0.85 -6.18 -9.72
CA GLU A 136 -1.68 -5.48 -10.68
C GLU A 136 -2.99 -5.13 -9.99
N SER A 137 -3.53 -3.95 -10.25
CA SER A 137 -4.85 -3.55 -9.73
C SER A 137 -5.59 -2.69 -10.72
N VAL A 138 -6.92 -2.60 -10.57
CA VAL A 138 -7.81 -1.82 -11.41
C VAL A 138 -8.70 -0.97 -10.51
N TYR A 139 -8.72 0.34 -10.76
CA TYR A 139 -9.57 1.32 -10.09
C TYR A 139 -10.45 1.99 -11.15
N ARG A 140 -11.63 1.42 -11.40
CA ARG A 140 -12.58 1.84 -12.45
C ARG A 140 -13.04 3.27 -12.25
N ALA A 141 -13.28 3.69 -11.00
CA ALA A 141 -13.68 5.05 -10.67
C ALA A 141 -12.63 6.10 -11.09
N LEU A 142 -11.35 5.72 -11.10
CA LEU A 142 -10.23 6.59 -11.46
C LEU A 142 -9.69 6.35 -12.87
N ARG A 143 -10.20 5.29 -13.54
CA ARG A 143 -9.67 4.79 -14.82
C ARG A 143 -8.17 4.50 -14.75
N LEU A 144 -7.72 3.91 -13.63
CA LEU A 144 -6.32 3.54 -13.40
C LEU A 144 -6.16 2.02 -13.37
N ALA A 145 -5.09 1.53 -14.00
CA ALA A 145 -4.70 0.12 -13.95
C ALA A 145 -3.20 -0.04 -13.62
N PRO A 146 -2.76 0.31 -12.39
CA PRO A 146 -1.36 0.27 -12.04
C PRO A 146 -0.82 -1.17 -11.95
N LYS A 147 0.42 -1.32 -12.41
CA LYS A 147 1.20 -2.55 -12.30
C LYS A 147 2.54 -2.23 -11.67
N GLY A 148 3.00 -3.07 -10.76
CA GLY A 148 4.22 -2.78 -10.02
C GLY A 148 4.91 -3.99 -9.44
N HIS A 149 6.03 -3.70 -8.80
CA HIS A 149 6.83 -4.67 -8.07
C HIS A 149 7.39 -4.05 -6.80
N PHE A 150 7.64 -4.90 -5.82
CA PHE A 150 8.22 -4.49 -4.56
C PHE A 150 9.27 -5.48 -4.10
N ARG A 151 10.26 -4.96 -3.37
CA ARG A 151 11.19 -5.71 -2.53
C ARG A 151 11.49 -4.85 -1.31
N MET A 152 11.02 -5.28 -0.14
CA MET A 152 11.03 -4.48 1.08
C MET A 152 11.46 -5.33 2.26
N THR A 153 12.18 -4.74 3.20
CA THR A 153 12.51 -5.37 4.48
C THR A 153 11.59 -4.79 5.54
N ARG A 154 11.13 -5.62 6.49
CA ARG A 154 10.23 -5.16 7.55
C ARG A 154 10.81 -3.94 8.27
N ASP A 155 9.98 -2.92 8.48
CA ASP A 155 10.40 -1.64 9.07
C ASP A 155 11.04 -1.83 10.45
N ASN A 156 10.57 -2.82 11.23
CA ASN A 156 11.09 -3.12 12.56
C ASN A 156 12.43 -3.90 12.58
N LEU A 157 12.97 -4.25 11.41
CA LEU A 157 14.27 -4.92 11.24
C LEU A 157 15.29 -4.02 10.54
N GLN A 158 14.90 -2.82 10.13
CA GLN A 158 15.80 -1.82 9.57
C GLN A 158 16.57 -1.15 10.72
N VAL A 159 17.90 -1.11 10.61
CA VAL A 159 18.83 -0.52 11.58
C VAL A 159 19.09 0.94 11.24
#